data_AF-A0A8J2NIV9-F1
#
_entry.id   AF-A0A8J2NIV9-F1
#
_cell.length_a   1.000
_cell.length_b   1.000
_cell.length_c   1.000
_cell.angle_alpha   90.00
_cell.angle_beta   90.00
_cell.angle_gamma   90.00
#
_symmetry.space_group_name_H-M   'P 1'
#
loop_
_entity.id
_entity.type
_entity.pdbx_description
1 polymer ?
#
loop_
_entity_poly.entity_id
_entity_poly.type
_entity_poly.pdbx_seq_one_letter_code
_entity_poly.pdbx_strand_id
1 'polypeptide(L)'
;MSDDADIPVNVFDQRDSFSWSYGQLKSQGFPARAFVDDSFDLPYRLEEGQQGIPVFEVNVRLIEGGLLLGTYGHHSVFDAGRMHTVIRSFAELTKDPNKMLDIPPSVGLNVGSQTVGYDVNEVQPVPDLNELLSRCPEYCLLSSPLGPTQFRIPKPGTLSKHIQNTGSIFVIKDKLLRDLKKNLMHLASIDSNMHQPSTFTCLAAITWAHVTKARLSNTLGLPSLLSTKQTFPEEVRLMVSVDWRRRISTDVMSSSAGNSIALPIASINISTILAACDEDQDVACSALALVARTIDEAVLSVNDDFVALRTALFRASPDPRLIGLDFDLSDPRDFYFNTWQHFGTQTSWGLPGLVKKDADGGFAPDAVRRAQAGFSNGAGLVLPTRDNNKFEVLITLDVDSMEVLRTDPSWERWVEQTDI
;
A
#
# COMPACT_ATOMS: atom_id res chain seq x y z
N MET A 1 -35.22 16.75 12.45
CA MET A 1 -34.08 15.88 12.12
C MET A 1 -33.37 16.57 10.99
N SER A 2 -32.28 17.29 11.27
CA SER A 2 -31.48 17.91 10.21
C SER A 2 -30.82 16.79 9.40
N ASP A 3 -30.76 16.96 8.09
CA ASP A 3 -30.08 16.05 7.19
C ASP A 3 -28.57 16.06 7.49
N ASP A 4 -28.09 15.16 8.36
CA ASP A 4 -26.66 14.89 8.62
C ASP A 4 -26.03 14.13 7.44
N ALA A 5 -26.21 14.63 6.21
CA ALA A 5 -25.69 14.04 4.98
C ALA A 5 -24.49 14.80 4.39
N ASP A 6 -24.05 15.88 5.03
CA ASP A 6 -22.98 16.72 4.53
C ASP A 6 -21.60 16.07 4.76
N ILE A 7 -20.77 16.05 3.72
CA ILE A 7 -19.36 15.66 3.81
C ILE A 7 -18.62 16.75 4.59
N PRO A 8 -17.94 16.42 5.71
CA PRO A 8 -17.16 17.41 6.45
C PRO A 8 -16.07 18.04 5.59
N VAL A 9 -16.01 19.38 5.61
CA VAL A 9 -14.95 20.17 4.99
C VAL A 9 -14.36 21.09 6.05
N ASN A 10 -13.11 20.82 6.46
CA ASN A 10 -12.41 21.64 7.45
C ASN A 10 -11.38 22.53 6.75
N VAL A 11 -11.29 23.79 7.18
CA VAL A 11 -10.32 24.76 6.66
C VAL A 11 -9.34 25.12 7.78
N PHE A 12 -8.05 24.95 7.50
CA PHE A 12 -6.97 25.26 8.42
C PHE A 12 -6.09 26.37 7.81
N ASP A 13 -5.95 27.48 8.53
CA ASP A 13 -4.95 28.50 8.21
C ASP A 13 -3.64 28.15 8.92
N GLN A 14 -2.68 27.63 8.17
CA GLN A 14 -1.38 27.20 8.67
C GLN A 14 -0.23 27.97 8.02
N ARG A 15 -0.49 29.16 7.49
CA ARG A 15 0.53 29.99 6.83
C ARG A 15 1.70 30.33 7.76
N ASP A 16 1.42 30.47 9.06
CA ASP A 16 2.43 30.82 10.07
C ASP A 16 2.87 29.62 10.94
N SER A 17 2.18 28.47 10.84
CA SER A 17 2.38 27.32 11.75
C SER A 17 2.84 26.04 11.07
N PHE A 18 2.63 25.90 9.76
CA PHE A 18 3.17 24.77 9.01
C PHE A 18 4.66 25.00 8.74
N SER A 19 5.49 24.05 9.13
CA SER A 19 6.97 24.16 9.08
C SER A 19 7.56 24.32 7.68
N TRP A 20 6.73 24.27 6.63
CA TRP A 20 7.16 24.30 5.24
C TRP A 20 6.35 25.31 4.43
N SER A 21 7.03 26.20 3.74
CA SER A 21 6.41 26.95 2.64
C SER A 21 6.21 26.06 1.43
N TYR A 22 5.25 26.41 0.59
CA TYR A 22 5.02 25.73 -0.69
C TYR A 22 6.25 25.77 -1.60
N GLY A 23 6.98 26.89 -1.60
CA GLY A 23 8.23 27.04 -2.35
C GLY A 23 9.31 26.05 -1.90
N GLN A 24 9.47 25.85 -0.59
CA GLN A 24 10.40 24.86 -0.04
C GLN A 24 10.00 23.45 -0.43
N LEU A 25 8.72 23.08 -0.26
CA LEU A 25 8.21 21.77 -0.67
C LEU A 25 8.55 21.48 -2.13
N LYS A 26 8.25 22.44 -3.02
CA LYS A 26 8.48 22.30 -4.45
C LYS A 26 9.96 22.16 -4.81
N SER A 27 10.84 22.94 -4.17
CA SER A 27 12.29 22.87 -4.38
C SER A 27 12.93 21.55 -3.92
N GLN A 28 12.30 20.86 -2.96
CA GLN A 28 12.79 19.61 -2.38
C GLN A 28 12.02 18.38 -2.85
N GLY A 29 11.23 18.48 -3.94
CA GLY A 29 10.51 17.33 -4.49
C GLY A 29 9.33 16.83 -3.64
N PHE A 30 8.80 17.65 -2.73
CA PHE A 30 7.74 17.30 -1.79
C PHE A 30 8.12 16.07 -0.92
N PRO A 31 9.11 16.20 -0.03
CA PRO A 31 9.65 15.07 0.72
C PRO A 31 8.61 14.49 1.69
N ALA A 32 8.69 13.18 1.96
CA ALA A 32 7.69 12.49 2.79
C ALA A 32 7.57 13.10 4.19
N ARG A 33 8.68 13.50 4.82
CA ARG A 33 8.70 14.08 6.16
C ARG A 33 7.86 15.35 6.31
N ALA A 34 7.57 16.07 5.23
CA ALA A 34 6.71 17.25 5.29
C ALA A 34 5.22 16.90 5.50
N PHE A 35 4.85 15.63 5.27
CA PHE A 35 3.48 15.12 5.37
C PHE A 35 3.34 14.11 6.53
N VAL A 36 4.29 14.13 7.47
CA VAL A 36 4.27 13.29 8.67
C VAL A 36 4.28 14.18 9.91
N ASP A 37 3.12 14.30 10.54
CA ASP A 37 2.89 15.14 11.72
C ASP A 37 1.52 14.78 12.34
N ASP A 38 1.38 14.91 13.66
CA ASP A 38 0.13 14.63 14.37
C ASP A 38 -1.04 15.47 13.86
N SER A 39 -0.79 16.65 13.28
CA SER A 39 -1.85 17.48 12.69
C SER A 39 -2.52 16.82 11.49
N PHE A 40 -1.93 15.79 10.88
CA PHE A 40 -2.56 15.01 9.82
C PHE A 40 -3.43 13.84 10.33
N ASP A 41 -3.37 13.52 11.63
CA ASP A 41 -4.27 12.53 12.22
C ASP A 41 -5.70 13.08 12.34
N LEU A 42 -6.69 12.20 12.20
CA LEU A 42 -8.08 12.56 12.43
C LEU A 42 -8.50 12.23 13.86
N PRO A 43 -9.34 13.06 14.51
CA PRO A 43 -9.75 12.85 15.91
C PRO A 43 -10.78 11.73 16.07
N TYR A 44 -11.09 10.98 15.01
CA TYR A 44 -12.11 9.95 15.00
C TYR A 44 -11.54 8.60 15.42
N ARG A 45 -12.24 7.91 16.31
CA ARG A 45 -12.01 6.49 16.61
C ARG A 45 -13.35 5.79 16.51
N LEU A 46 -13.42 4.74 15.69
CA LEU A 46 -14.63 3.92 15.57
C LEU A 46 -14.67 2.96 16.75
N GLU A 47 -15.59 3.21 17.67
CA GLU A 47 -15.75 2.42 18.90
C GLU A 47 -17.15 1.82 18.98
N GLU A 48 -17.23 0.61 19.54
CA GLU A 48 -18.49 -0.11 19.65
C GLU A 48 -19.47 0.61 20.59
N GLY A 49 -20.70 0.80 20.11
CA GLY A 49 -21.75 1.50 20.86
C GLY A 49 -21.61 3.04 20.87
N GLN A 50 -20.60 3.61 20.22
CA GLN A 50 -20.44 5.05 20.07
C GLN A 50 -21.10 5.58 18.77
N GLN A 51 -21.17 6.91 18.65
CA GLN A 51 -21.64 7.56 17.43
C GLN A 51 -20.75 7.18 16.23
N GLY A 52 -21.38 7.03 15.06
CA GLY A 52 -20.65 6.82 13.81
C GLY A 52 -19.71 7.99 13.50
N ILE A 53 -18.64 7.70 12.77
CA ILE A 53 -17.66 8.68 12.32
C ILE A 53 -17.82 8.97 10.83
N PRO A 54 -17.35 10.12 10.33
CA PRO A 54 -17.39 10.42 8.90
C PRO A 54 -16.66 9.35 8.07
N VAL A 55 -17.32 8.88 7.02
CA VAL A 55 -16.73 7.93 6.07
C VAL A 55 -15.72 8.62 5.16
N PHE A 56 -15.94 9.90 4.86
CA PHE A 56 -15.09 10.72 4.00
C PHE A 56 -15.03 12.16 4.52
N GLU A 57 -13.84 12.77 4.49
CA GLU A 57 -13.60 14.14 4.96
C GLU A 57 -12.58 14.85 4.05
N VAL A 58 -12.74 16.16 3.87
CA VAL A 58 -11.83 17.01 3.11
C VAL A 58 -11.23 18.09 4.02
N ASN A 59 -9.91 18.19 4.03
CA ASN A 59 -9.17 19.22 4.78
C ASN A 59 -8.45 20.17 3.81
N VAL A 60 -8.80 21.44 3.85
CA VAL A 60 -8.18 22.52 3.09
C VAL A 60 -7.17 23.23 3.99
N ARG A 61 -5.88 23.07 3.71
CA ARG A 61 -4.79 23.65 4.54
C ARG A 61 -4.07 24.74 3.77
N LEU A 62 -4.28 25.99 4.16
CA LEU A 62 -3.59 27.13 3.60
C LEU A 62 -2.20 27.22 4.22
N ILE A 63 -1.16 27.20 3.39
CA ILE A 63 0.24 27.29 3.82
C ILE A 63 0.91 28.48 3.16
N GLU A 64 2.09 28.87 3.63
CA GLU A 64 2.82 29.98 3.02
C GLU A 64 3.05 29.71 1.52
N GLY A 65 2.44 30.54 0.67
CA GLY A 65 2.58 30.46 -0.79
C GLY A 65 1.82 29.32 -1.49
N GLY A 66 0.93 28.59 -0.80
CA GLY A 66 0.19 27.49 -1.44
C GLY A 66 -0.94 26.86 -0.63
N LEU A 67 -1.40 25.70 -1.11
CA LEU A 67 -2.52 24.95 -0.56
C LEU A 67 -2.15 23.45 -0.51
N LEU A 68 -2.49 22.78 0.59
CA LEU A 68 -2.57 21.33 0.67
C LEU A 68 -4.04 20.92 0.76
N LEU A 69 -4.46 19.99 -0.09
CA LEU A 69 -5.78 19.40 -0.05
C LEU A 69 -5.69 17.97 0.49
N GLY A 70 -6.10 17.78 1.74
CA GLY A 70 -6.18 16.46 2.38
C GLY A 70 -7.52 15.80 2.10
N THR A 71 -7.50 14.57 1.62
CA THR A 71 -8.70 13.75 1.40
C THR A 71 -8.59 12.48 2.24
N TYR A 72 -9.55 12.29 3.14
CA TYR A 72 -9.55 11.20 4.09
C TYR A 72 -10.75 10.32 3.85
N GLY A 73 -10.56 9.01 3.94
CA GLY A 73 -11.64 8.06 3.74
C GLY A 73 -11.43 6.82 4.59
N HIS A 74 -12.51 6.35 5.19
CA HIS A 74 -12.47 5.19 6.06
C HIS A 74 -12.16 3.93 5.26
N HIS A 75 -11.09 3.21 5.63
CA HIS A 75 -10.51 2.14 4.82
C HIS A 75 -11.41 0.88 4.74
N SER A 76 -12.40 0.74 5.62
CA SER A 76 -13.42 -0.32 5.48
C SER A 76 -14.36 -0.09 4.30
N VAL A 77 -14.50 1.17 3.85
CA VAL A 77 -15.36 1.56 2.73
C VAL A 77 -14.54 1.72 1.46
N PHE A 78 -13.37 2.36 1.56
CA PHE A 78 -12.53 2.68 0.42
C PHE A 78 -11.26 1.86 0.39
N ASP A 79 -10.93 1.37 -0.81
CA ASP A 79 -9.54 1.16 -1.21
C ASP A 79 -9.05 2.35 -2.06
N ALA A 80 -7.77 2.33 -2.45
CA ALA A 80 -7.18 3.38 -3.26
C ALA A 80 -7.90 3.56 -4.62
N GLY A 81 -8.38 2.49 -5.25
CA GLY A 81 -9.08 2.57 -6.53
C GLY A 81 -10.43 3.30 -6.43
N ARG A 82 -11.22 2.99 -5.40
CA ARG A 82 -12.50 3.69 -5.14
C ARG A 82 -12.28 5.11 -4.68
N MET A 83 -11.31 5.31 -3.80
CA MET A 83 -10.95 6.64 -3.35
C MET A 83 -10.49 7.52 -4.52
N HIS A 84 -9.72 6.96 -5.49
CA HIS A 84 -9.38 7.69 -6.72
C HIS A 84 -10.63 8.11 -7.52
N THR A 85 -11.65 7.25 -7.60
CA THR A 85 -12.90 7.58 -8.28
C THR A 85 -13.62 8.75 -7.60
N VAL A 86 -13.71 8.73 -6.26
CA VAL A 86 -14.30 9.82 -5.48
C VAL A 86 -13.53 11.12 -5.68
N ILE A 87 -12.20 11.08 -5.57
CA ILE A 87 -11.34 12.27 -5.73
C ILE A 87 -11.46 12.85 -7.15
N ARG A 88 -11.48 12.00 -8.19
CA ARG A 88 -11.67 12.44 -9.58
C ARG A 88 -13.03 13.09 -9.79
N SER A 89 -14.09 12.44 -9.30
CA SER A 89 -15.46 12.98 -9.34
C SER A 89 -15.56 14.32 -8.62
N PHE A 90 -14.95 14.43 -7.44
CA PHE A 90 -14.94 15.67 -6.67
C PHE A 90 -14.20 16.78 -7.42
N ALA A 91 -13.03 16.50 -8.00
CA ALA A 91 -12.30 17.46 -8.82
C ALA A 91 -13.15 17.99 -9.99
N GLU A 92 -13.90 17.12 -10.68
CA GLU A 92 -14.81 17.55 -11.75
C GLU A 92 -15.94 18.46 -11.23
N LEU A 93 -16.55 18.13 -10.09
CA LEU A 93 -17.60 18.96 -9.48
C LEU A 93 -17.09 20.30 -8.96
N THR A 94 -15.81 20.42 -8.61
CA THR A 94 -15.24 21.73 -8.26
C THR A 94 -15.15 22.67 -9.48
N LYS A 95 -15.14 22.13 -10.71
CA LYS A 95 -15.17 22.93 -11.95
C LYS A 95 -16.60 23.27 -12.36
N ASP A 96 -17.49 22.28 -12.29
CA ASP A 96 -18.91 22.42 -12.60
C ASP A 96 -19.74 21.61 -11.59
N PRO A 97 -20.31 22.28 -10.56
CA PRO A 97 -21.11 21.62 -9.53
C PRO A 97 -22.37 20.91 -10.06
N ASN A 98 -22.82 21.26 -11.27
CA ASN A 98 -24.02 20.68 -11.89
C ASN A 98 -23.68 19.55 -12.88
N LYS A 99 -22.39 19.22 -13.04
CA LYS A 99 -21.96 18.18 -13.97
C LYS A 99 -22.56 16.84 -13.57
N MET A 100 -23.30 16.23 -14.48
CA MET A 100 -23.69 14.83 -14.33
C MET A 100 -22.45 13.95 -14.42
N LEU A 101 -22.14 13.28 -13.31
CA LEU A 101 -21.05 12.32 -13.26
C LEU A 101 -21.56 10.96 -13.70
N ASP A 102 -20.77 10.29 -14.54
CA ASP A 102 -20.99 8.89 -14.91
C ASP A 102 -20.48 7.99 -13.77
N ILE A 103 -21.28 7.91 -12.70
CA ILE A 103 -21.03 7.05 -11.55
C ILE A 103 -21.93 5.82 -11.70
N PRO A 104 -21.38 4.60 -11.70
CA PRO A 104 -22.19 3.39 -11.69
C PRO A 104 -23.23 3.45 -10.56
N PRO A 105 -24.47 3.00 -10.80
CA PRO A 105 -25.50 3.01 -9.78
C PRO A 105 -25.04 2.25 -8.55
N SER A 106 -25.41 2.76 -7.36
CA SER A 106 -25.27 2.02 -6.11
C SER A 106 -25.92 0.65 -6.29
N VAL A 107 -25.12 -0.42 -6.23
CA VAL A 107 -25.69 -1.72 -5.89
C VAL A 107 -25.97 -1.61 -4.42
N GLY A 108 -27.24 -1.72 -4.05
CA GLY A 108 -27.63 -1.86 -2.67
C GLY A 108 -26.83 -3.01 -2.09
N LEU A 109 -25.83 -2.71 -1.27
CA LEU A 109 -25.24 -3.68 -0.38
C LEU A 109 -26.37 -4.00 0.60
N ASN A 110 -27.21 -4.98 0.26
CA ASN A 110 -28.06 -5.64 1.24
C ASN A 110 -27.13 -6.38 2.20
N VAL A 111 -26.49 -5.61 3.09
CA VAL A 111 -25.87 -6.11 4.32
C VAL A 111 -26.98 -6.56 5.30
N GLY A 112 -28.24 -6.29 4.98
CA GLY A 112 -29.39 -6.97 5.56
C GLY A 112 -29.50 -8.40 5.05
N SER A 113 -29.04 -9.36 5.87
CA SER A 113 -29.54 -10.74 5.92
C SER A 113 -29.82 -11.40 4.56
N GLN A 114 -28.93 -11.22 3.59
CA GLN A 114 -28.79 -12.22 2.53
C GLN A 114 -27.72 -13.18 3.01
N THR A 115 -28.14 -14.11 3.88
CA THR A 115 -27.94 -15.50 3.51
C THR A 115 -28.20 -15.56 2.01
N VAL A 116 -27.14 -15.68 1.21
CA VAL A 116 -27.30 -16.24 -0.12
C VAL A 116 -27.95 -17.57 0.20
N GLY A 117 -29.28 -17.61 0.06
CA GLY A 117 -30.04 -18.83 -0.06
C GLY A 117 -29.49 -19.47 -1.30
N TYR A 118 -28.34 -20.13 -1.15
CA TYR A 118 -28.16 -21.36 -1.86
C TYR A 118 -29.41 -22.14 -1.49
N ASP A 119 -30.19 -22.43 -2.51
CA ASP A 119 -31.07 -23.58 -2.54
C ASP A 119 -30.16 -24.83 -2.45
N VAL A 120 -29.39 -24.97 -1.36
CA VAL A 120 -28.67 -26.19 -1.01
C VAL A 120 -29.67 -27.02 -0.22
N ASN A 121 -30.30 -27.94 -0.91
CA ASN A 121 -30.89 -29.13 -0.28
C ASN A 121 -29.83 -30.06 0.34
N GLU A 122 -28.59 -29.60 0.55
CA GLU A 122 -27.53 -30.30 1.28
C GLU A 122 -26.71 -29.28 2.08
N VAL A 123 -26.95 -29.22 3.39
CA VAL A 123 -26.11 -28.45 4.33
C VAL A 123 -24.75 -29.14 4.39
N GLN A 124 -23.82 -28.73 3.52
CA GLN A 124 -22.40 -29.00 3.71
C GLN A 124 -21.99 -28.37 5.06
N PRO A 125 -21.27 -29.08 5.94
CA PRO A 125 -20.84 -28.51 7.21
C PRO A 125 -20.01 -27.25 6.93
N VAL A 126 -20.35 -26.14 7.59
CA VAL A 126 -19.55 -24.91 7.54
C VAL A 126 -18.12 -25.30 7.96
N PRO A 127 -17.08 -25.07 7.12
CA PRO A 127 -15.72 -25.43 7.48
C PRO A 127 -15.33 -24.79 8.82
N ASP A 128 -14.59 -25.54 9.66
CA ASP A 128 -14.12 -25.02 10.95
C ASP A 128 -13.27 -23.77 10.73
N LEU A 129 -13.43 -22.75 11.59
CA LEU A 129 -12.69 -21.49 11.50
C LEU A 129 -11.16 -21.73 11.48
N ASN A 130 -10.68 -22.70 12.27
CA ASN A 130 -9.27 -23.06 12.29
C ASN A 130 -8.80 -23.70 10.98
N GLU A 131 -9.65 -24.51 10.33
CA GLU A 131 -9.35 -25.08 9.02
C GLU A 131 -9.22 -23.97 7.97
N LEU A 132 -10.15 -23.00 7.96
CA LEU A 132 -10.11 -21.85 7.06
C LEU A 132 -8.87 -20.98 7.30
N LEU A 133 -8.53 -20.70 8.56
CA LEU A 133 -7.31 -19.97 8.93
C LEU A 133 -6.04 -20.69 8.44
N SER A 134 -5.98 -22.01 8.57
CA SER A 134 -4.81 -22.80 8.10
C SER A 134 -4.58 -22.70 6.60
N ARG A 135 -5.64 -22.36 5.84
CA ARG A 135 -5.61 -22.20 4.38
C ARG A 135 -5.48 -20.74 3.92
N CYS A 136 -5.51 -19.80 4.86
CA CYS A 136 -5.31 -18.37 4.60
C CYS A 136 -4.11 -17.87 5.43
N PRO A 137 -2.87 -18.23 5.04
CA PRO A 137 -1.67 -17.99 5.84
C PRO A 137 -1.35 -16.51 6.08
N GLU A 138 -2.01 -15.60 5.35
CA GLU A 138 -1.91 -14.17 5.57
C GLU A 138 -2.70 -13.65 6.78
N TYR A 139 -3.59 -14.47 7.35
CA TYR A 139 -4.44 -14.08 8.47
C TYR A 139 -4.14 -14.89 9.74
N CYS A 140 -4.32 -14.22 10.88
CA CYS A 140 -4.30 -14.84 12.21
C CYS A 140 -5.47 -14.33 13.06
N LEU A 141 -5.70 -14.97 14.20
CA LEU A 141 -6.60 -14.43 15.23
C LEU A 141 -5.87 -13.37 16.05
N LEU A 142 -6.56 -12.27 16.30
CA LEU A 142 -6.13 -11.19 17.19
C LEU A 142 -6.68 -11.41 18.61
N SER A 143 -5.98 -10.84 19.59
CA SER A 143 -6.46 -10.78 20.97
C SER A 143 -7.51 -9.70 21.21
N SER A 144 -7.71 -8.79 20.26
CA SER A 144 -8.67 -7.68 20.31
C SER A 144 -9.29 -7.41 18.94
N PRO A 145 -10.51 -6.84 18.88
CA PRO A 145 -11.25 -6.64 17.63
C PRO A 145 -10.76 -5.41 16.84
N LEU A 146 -9.56 -5.49 16.27
CA LEU A 146 -8.90 -4.41 15.51
C LEU A 146 -8.75 -4.68 14.01
N GLY A 147 -9.22 -5.84 13.55
CA GLY A 147 -9.12 -6.31 12.18
C GLY A 147 -10.02 -5.59 11.16
N PRO A 148 -9.95 -6.01 9.88
CA PRO A 148 -9.13 -7.11 9.35
C PRO A 148 -7.71 -6.70 8.90
N THR A 149 -7.39 -5.42 8.96
CA THR A 149 -6.16 -4.84 8.38
C THR A 149 -5.03 -4.67 9.38
N GLN A 150 -5.28 -4.95 10.66
CA GLN A 150 -4.29 -4.81 11.71
C GLN A 150 -3.22 -5.91 11.61
N PHE A 151 -1.96 -5.49 11.47
CA PHE A 151 -0.80 -6.37 11.60
C PHE A 151 -0.66 -6.90 13.02
N ARG A 152 -0.17 -8.14 13.14
CA ARG A 152 0.14 -8.76 14.42
C ARG A 152 1.18 -7.91 15.16
N ILE A 153 0.84 -7.54 16.39
CA ILE A 153 1.76 -6.81 17.27
C ILE A 153 2.68 -7.83 17.97
N PRO A 154 4.00 -7.57 18.06
CA PRO A 154 4.91 -8.41 18.85
C PRO A 154 4.42 -8.58 20.29
N LYS A 155 4.67 -9.76 20.90
CA LYS A 155 4.23 -10.03 22.27
C LYS A 155 4.85 -9.02 23.26
N PRO A 156 4.08 -8.53 24.26
CA PRO A 156 4.62 -7.68 25.32
C PRO A 156 5.80 -8.37 26.02
N GLY A 157 6.97 -7.72 26.08
CA GLY A 157 8.19 -8.26 26.70
C GLY A 157 9.34 -8.53 25.72
N THR A 158 9.11 -8.51 24.40
CA THR A 158 10.19 -8.24 23.45
C THR A 158 10.67 -6.82 23.72
N LEU A 159 11.98 -6.58 23.82
CA LEU A 159 12.53 -5.22 24.01
C LEU A 159 11.97 -4.32 22.90
N SER A 160 10.88 -3.60 23.19
CA SER A 160 10.53 -2.42 22.43
C SER A 160 11.57 -1.38 22.84
N LYS A 161 12.75 -1.47 22.23
CA LYS A 161 13.46 -0.23 21.91
C LYS A 161 12.38 0.69 21.33
N HIS A 162 12.28 1.94 21.76
CA HIS A 162 11.51 2.90 20.99
C HIS A 162 12.15 2.93 19.60
N ILE A 163 11.64 2.09 18.69
CA ILE A 163 12.18 1.97 17.34
C ILE A 163 11.73 3.26 16.67
N GLN A 164 12.66 4.18 16.54
CA GLN A 164 12.40 5.41 15.82
C GLN A 164 12.31 5.05 14.34
N ASN A 165 11.11 5.20 13.78
CA ASN A 165 10.88 4.98 12.36
C ASN A 165 11.12 6.28 11.58
N THR A 166 11.53 6.13 10.33
CA THR A 166 11.72 7.20 9.36
C THR A 166 11.22 6.74 8.00
N GLY A 167 11.07 7.66 7.05
CA GLY A 167 10.73 7.36 5.68
C GLY A 167 11.49 8.23 4.71
N SER A 168 11.84 7.66 3.56
CA SER A 168 12.47 8.39 2.44
C SER A 168 11.76 8.03 1.14
N ILE A 169 11.75 8.97 0.20
CA ILE A 169 11.33 8.72 -1.16
C ILE A 169 12.58 8.48 -2.01
N PHE A 170 12.60 7.34 -2.71
CA PHE A 170 13.65 7.01 -3.66
C PHE A 170 13.09 7.09 -5.07
N VAL A 171 13.72 7.89 -5.93
CA VAL A 171 13.43 7.93 -7.37
C VAL A 171 14.26 6.85 -8.04
N ILE A 172 13.60 5.87 -8.65
CA ILE A 172 14.26 4.73 -9.30
C ILE A 172 14.59 5.07 -10.76
N LYS A 173 15.83 4.77 -11.18
CA LYS A 173 16.33 5.00 -12.54
C LYS A 173 15.49 4.23 -13.58
N ASP A 174 14.72 4.95 -14.38
CA ASP A 174 13.82 4.39 -15.40
C ASP A 174 14.52 3.42 -16.35
N LYS A 175 15.70 3.81 -16.87
CA LYS A 175 16.45 2.99 -17.82
C LYS A 175 16.81 1.62 -17.24
N LEU A 176 17.36 1.59 -16.01
CA LEU A 176 17.76 0.34 -15.37
C LEU A 176 16.56 -0.55 -15.07
N LEU A 177 15.44 0.04 -14.63
CA LEU A 177 14.21 -0.70 -14.40
C LEU A 177 13.68 -1.34 -15.70
N ARG A 178 13.71 -0.61 -16.81
CA ARG A 178 13.30 -1.14 -18.12
C ARG A 178 14.23 -2.22 -18.63
N ASP A 179 15.54 -2.06 -18.43
CA ASP A 179 16.52 -3.06 -18.84
C ASP A 179 16.39 -4.35 -18.00
N LEU A 180 16.17 -4.23 -16.69
CA LEU A 180 15.81 -5.37 -15.84
C LEU A 180 14.55 -6.06 -16.38
N LYS A 181 13.46 -5.31 -16.59
CA LYS A 181 12.21 -5.87 -17.11
C LYS A 181 12.41 -6.64 -18.41
N LYS A 182 13.20 -6.10 -19.36
CA LYS A 182 13.54 -6.80 -20.62
C LYS A 182 14.33 -8.08 -20.37
N ASN A 183 15.33 -8.06 -19.48
CA ASN A 183 16.11 -9.25 -19.14
C ASN A 183 15.23 -10.33 -18.51
N LEU A 184 14.34 -9.93 -17.59
CA LEU A 184 13.39 -10.85 -16.99
C LEU A 184 12.40 -11.42 -18.01
N MET A 185 11.93 -10.60 -18.96
CA MET A 185 11.10 -11.07 -20.08
C MET A 185 11.84 -12.07 -20.96
N HIS A 186 13.13 -11.87 -21.23
CA HIS A 186 13.93 -12.81 -21.99
C HIS A 186 14.06 -14.16 -21.26
N LEU A 187 14.33 -14.13 -19.96
CA LEU A 187 14.38 -15.35 -19.13
C LEU A 187 13.02 -16.07 -19.08
N ALA A 188 11.93 -15.32 -18.96
CA ALA A 188 10.57 -15.85 -19.01
C ALA A 188 10.23 -16.47 -20.38
N SER A 189 10.72 -15.91 -21.48
CA SER A 189 10.44 -16.42 -22.84
C SER A 189 11.05 -17.79 -23.12
N ILE A 190 12.05 -18.20 -22.33
CA ILE A 190 12.67 -19.53 -22.41
C ILE A 190 11.77 -20.59 -21.76
N ASP A 191 10.87 -20.20 -20.86
CA ASP A 191 9.92 -21.07 -20.18
C ASP A 191 8.48 -20.70 -20.60
N SER A 192 7.88 -21.50 -21.49
CA SER A 192 6.62 -21.18 -22.18
C SER A 192 5.40 -20.92 -21.28
N ASN A 193 5.53 -21.17 -19.97
CA ASN A 193 4.47 -20.94 -18.98
C ASN A 193 4.65 -19.64 -18.18
N MET A 194 5.72 -18.87 -18.41
CA MET A 194 6.00 -17.68 -17.61
C MET A 194 5.24 -16.44 -18.08
N HIS A 195 4.56 -15.80 -17.13
CA HIS A 195 3.96 -14.48 -17.32
C HIS A 195 5.05 -13.40 -17.39
N GLN A 196 4.81 -12.37 -18.18
CA GLN A 196 5.75 -11.25 -18.29
C GLN A 196 5.67 -10.37 -17.03
N PRO A 197 6.81 -10.11 -16.36
CA PRO A 197 6.79 -9.33 -15.13
C PRO A 197 6.38 -7.89 -15.37
N SER A 198 5.50 -7.41 -14.49
CA SER A 198 5.03 -6.03 -14.54
C SER A 198 6.11 -5.06 -14.05
N THR A 199 5.94 -3.76 -14.34
CA THR A 199 6.83 -2.74 -13.79
C THR A 199 6.73 -2.69 -12.26
N PHE A 200 5.52 -2.90 -11.72
CA PHE A 200 5.31 -3.04 -10.28
C PHE A 200 6.10 -4.21 -9.70
N THR A 201 6.06 -5.38 -10.35
CA THR A 201 6.80 -6.58 -9.94
C THR A 201 8.30 -6.31 -9.87
N CYS A 202 8.85 -5.62 -10.88
CA CYS A 202 10.27 -5.26 -10.89
C CYS A 202 10.61 -4.30 -9.73
N LEU A 203 9.79 -3.26 -9.50
CA LEU A 203 9.98 -2.33 -8.39
C LEU A 203 9.89 -3.05 -7.02
N ALA A 204 8.92 -3.93 -6.87
CA ALA A 204 8.72 -4.73 -5.67
C ALA A 204 9.91 -5.67 -5.43
N ALA A 205 10.42 -6.34 -6.46
CA ALA A 205 11.54 -7.27 -6.36
C ALA A 205 12.83 -6.56 -5.90
N ILE A 206 13.19 -5.45 -6.56
CA ILE A 206 14.37 -4.65 -6.18
C ILE A 206 14.18 -4.13 -4.76
N THR A 207 13.03 -3.51 -4.46
CA THR A 207 12.81 -2.89 -3.15
C THR A 207 12.83 -3.93 -2.03
N TRP A 208 12.12 -5.05 -2.19
CA TRP A 208 12.07 -6.11 -1.19
C TRP A 208 13.45 -6.68 -0.93
N ALA A 209 14.22 -6.99 -1.98
CA ALA A 209 15.54 -7.58 -1.82
C ALA A 209 16.49 -6.66 -1.02
N HIS A 210 16.63 -5.41 -1.45
CA HIS A 210 17.56 -4.46 -0.83
C HIS A 210 17.10 -4.03 0.57
N VAL A 211 15.80 -3.82 0.80
CA VAL A 211 15.27 -3.51 2.14
C VAL A 211 15.50 -4.67 3.10
N THR A 212 15.21 -5.90 2.69
CA THR A 212 15.44 -7.08 3.54
C THR A 212 16.93 -7.25 3.85
N LYS A 213 17.84 -7.10 2.87
CA LYS A 213 19.29 -7.10 3.10
C LYS A 213 19.69 -6.05 4.15
N ALA A 214 19.22 -4.81 4.00
CA ALA A 214 19.56 -3.72 4.93
C ALA A 214 19.09 -4.01 6.36
N ARG A 215 17.84 -4.47 6.53
CA ARG A 215 17.26 -4.78 7.84
C ARG A 215 17.92 -6.00 8.51
N LEU A 216 18.25 -7.04 7.73
CA LEU A 216 18.99 -8.21 8.23
C LEU A 216 20.40 -7.81 8.71
N SER A 217 21.08 -6.96 7.95
CA SER A 217 22.43 -6.48 8.28
C SER A 217 22.46 -5.68 9.58
N ASN A 218 21.47 -4.81 9.79
CA ASN A 218 21.32 -4.04 11.02
C ASN A 218 20.98 -4.92 12.24
N THR A 219 20.05 -5.87 12.07
CA THR A 219 19.57 -6.71 13.18
C THR A 219 20.60 -7.76 13.63
N LEU A 220 21.40 -8.29 12.71
CA LEU A 220 22.23 -9.48 12.96
C LEU A 220 23.74 -9.21 12.92
N GLY A 221 24.17 -8.06 12.39
CA GLY A 221 25.57 -7.75 12.12
C GLY A 221 26.13 -8.58 10.96
N LEU A 222 26.82 -7.93 10.02
CA LEU A 222 27.41 -8.56 8.82
C LEU A 222 28.23 -9.85 9.08
N PRO A 223 29.06 -9.97 10.15
CA PRO A 223 29.82 -11.19 10.40
C PRO A 223 28.94 -12.40 10.77
N SER A 224 27.80 -12.18 11.44
CA SER A 224 26.92 -13.27 11.89
C SER A 224 26.08 -13.86 10.76
N LEU A 225 25.79 -13.07 9.72
CA LEU A 225 25.05 -13.49 8.52
C LEU A 225 25.84 -14.53 7.68
N LEU A 226 27.17 -14.48 7.75
CA LEU A 226 28.06 -15.38 7.00
C LEU A 226 28.62 -16.54 7.85
N SER A 227 28.54 -16.50 9.19
CA SER A 227 29.37 -17.35 10.05
C SER A 227 28.69 -18.36 10.98
N THR A 228 27.36 -18.48 11.09
CA THR A 228 26.81 -19.50 12.01
C THR A 228 25.55 -20.20 11.54
N LYS A 229 25.49 -21.50 11.87
CA LYS A 229 24.34 -22.42 11.86
C LYS A 229 23.19 -21.94 12.76
N GLN A 230 22.72 -20.71 12.59
CA GLN A 230 21.43 -20.30 13.13
C GLN A 230 20.36 -20.78 12.16
N THR A 231 19.47 -21.65 12.64
CA THR A 231 18.24 -22.04 11.96
C THR A 231 17.30 -20.84 11.95
N PHE A 232 17.55 -19.91 11.03
CA PHE A 232 16.53 -18.97 10.61
C PHE A 232 15.37 -19.78 10.00
N PRO A 233 14.11 -19.33 10.08
CA PRO A 233 13.18 -19.62 9.01
C PRO A 233 13.91 -19.27 7.72
N GLU A 234 14.09 -20.24 6.83
CA GLU A 234 14.91 -20.05 5.63
C GLU A 234 14.30 -18.99 4.69
N GLU A 235 13.04 -18.63 4.92
CA GLU A 235 12.25 -17.77 4.05
C GLU A 235 11.97 -16.38 4.63
N VAL A 236 11.84 -15.43 3.72
CA VAL A 236 11.29 -14.09 3.94
C VAL A 236 9.97 -13.96 3.19
N ARG A 237 9.12 -13.06 3.64
CA ARG A 237 7.75 -12.90 3.15
C ARG A 237 7.49 -11.49 2.67
N LEU A 238 6.86 -11.37 1.51
CA LEU A 238 6.33 -10.13 0.96
C LEU A 238 4.82 -10.21 0.88
N MET A 239 4.13 -9.29 1.57
CA MET A 239 2.70 -9.09 1.37
C MET A 239 2.46 -8.00 0.32
N VAL A 240 1.63 -8.31 -0.67
CA VAL A 240 1.31 -7.40 -1.78
C VAL A 240 -0.18 -7.08 -1.79
N SER A 241 -0.55 -5.83 -2.05
CA SER A 241 -1.94 -5.44 -2.26
C SER A 241 -2.37 -5.65 -3.70
N VAL A 242 -3.44 -6.43 -3.92
CA VAL A 242 -3.96 -6.76 -5.25
C VAL A 242 -5.44 -6.42 -5.36
N ASP A 243 -5.79 -5.57 -6.33
CA ASP A 243 -7.20 -5.36 -6.69
C ASP A 243 -7.74 -6.62 -7.40
N TRP A 244 -8.75 -7.26 -6.80
CA TRP A 244 -9.35 -8.48 -7.33
C TRP A 244 -10.52 -8.24 -8.29
N ARG A 245 -11.01 -7.00 -8.47
CA ARG A 245 -12.21 -6.69 -9.29
C ARG A 245 -12.13 -7.21 -10.72
N ARG A 246 -10.93 -7.18 -11.31
CA ARG A 246 -10.67 -7.61 -12.69
C ARG A 246 -10.20 -9.07 -12.79
N ARG A 247 -10.17 -9.79 -11.66
CA ARG A 247 -9.57 -11.13 -11.54
C ARG A 247 -10.58 -12.22 -11.19
N ILE A 248 -11.82 -11.84 -10.89
CA ILE A 248 -12.91 -12.76 -10.61
C ILE A 248 -13.91 -12.76 -11.75
N SER A 249 -14.60 -13.88 -11.93
CA SER A 249 -15.49 -14.12 -13.07
C SER A 249 -16.85 -13.40 -12.95
N THR A 250 -17.16 -12.80 -11.80
CA THR A 250 -18.46 -12.17 -11.52
C THR A 250 -18.45 -10.65 -11.72
N ASP A 251 -19.05 -10.21 -12.83
CA ASP A 251 -19.13 -8.79 -13.23
C ASP A 251 -20.03 -7.93 -12.31
N VAL A 252 -20.90 -8.57 -11.54
CA VAL A 252 -21.85 -7.89 -10.64
C VAL A 252 -21.17 -7.29 -9.39
N MET A 253 -20.07 -7.91 -8.93
CA MET A 253 -19.28 -7.43 -7.79
C MET A 253 -18.16 -6.47 -8.21
N SER A 254 -17.68 -6.56 -9.46
CA SER A 254 -16.56 -5.77 -9.98
C SER A 254 -16.88 -4.26 -10.02
N SER A 255 -18.11 -3.91 -10.42
CA SER A 255 -18.56 -2.52 -10.56
C SER A 255 -18.96 -1.86 -9.24
N SER A 256 -19.35 -2.65 -8.24
CA SER A 256 -20.07 -2.18 -7.04
C SER A 256 -19.36 -2.40 -5.70
N ALA A 257 -18.36 -3.27 -5.62
CA ALA A 257 -17.70 -3.58 -4.36
C ALA A 257 -16.89 -2.37 -3.83
N GLY A 258 -17.09 -2.07 -2.54
CA GLY A 258 -16.39 -1.06 -1.74
C GLY A 258 -14.88 -1.32 -1.68
N ASN A 259 -14.33 -1.84 -0.59
CA ASN A 259 -12.93 -2.31 -0.60
C ASN A 259 -12.83 -3.65 -1.36
N SER A 260 -11.91 -3.76 -2.32
CA SER A 260 -11.68 -4.99 -3.11
C SER A 260 -10.19 -5.36 -3.19
N ILE A 261 -9.48 -5.23 -2.08
CA ILE A 261 -8.07 -5.60 -1.98
C ILE A 261 -7.92 -7.01 -1.40
N ALA A 262 -7.13 -7.83 -2.09
CA ALA A 262 -6.56 -9.08 -1.61
C ALA A 262 -5.10 -8.87 -1.18
N LEU A 263 -4.62 -9.69 -0.27
CA LEU A 263 -3.29 -9.60 0.34
C LEU A 263 -2.50 -10.91 0.19
N PRO A 264 -2.22 -11.39 -1.04
CA PRO A 264 -1.38 -12.57 -1.22
C PRO A 264 0.03 -12.36 -0.65
N ILE A 265 0.66 -13.47 -0.27
CA ILE A 265 2.03 -13.52 0.24
C ILE A 265 2.93 -14.23 -0.77
N ALA A 266 4.05 -13.59 -1.10
CA ALA A 266 5.20 -14.23 -1.74
C ALA A 266 6.20 -14.64 -0.67
N SER A 267 6.70 -15.88 -0.71
CA SER A 267 7.73 -16.39 0.20
C SER A 267 8.93 -16.91 -0.60
N ILE A 268 10.13 -16.54 -0.18
CA ILE A 268 11.37 -16.97 -0.84
C ILE A 268 12.53 -17.08 0.14
N ASN A 269 13.50 -17.93 -0.17
CA ASN A 269 14.70 -18.10 0.64
C ASN A 269 15.51 -16.80 0.79
N ILE A 270 16.02 -16.57 2.00
CA ILE A 270 16.92 -15.45 2.34
C ILE A 270 18.13 -15.43 1.40
N SER A 271 18.71 -16.59 1.09
CA SER A 271 19.88 -16.69 0.22
C SER A 271 19.61 -16.12 -1.18
N THR A 272 18.42 -16.33 -1.74
CA THR A 272 18.02 -15.76 -3.04
C THR A 272 17.90 -14.24 -2.95
N ILE A 273 17.35 -13.72 -1.85
CA ILE A 273 17.23 -12.28 -1.61
C ILE A 273 18.59 -11.59 -1.47
N LEU A 274 19.52 -12.22 -0.76
CA LEU A 274 20.89 -11.72 -0.65
C LEU A 274 21.63 -11.78 -1.99
N ALA A 275 21.46 -12.88 -2.75
CA ALA A 275 22.03 -13.02 -4.09
C ALA A 275 21.47 -11.98 -5.08
N ALA A 276 20.21 -11.56 -4.93
CA ALA A 276 19.62 -10.48 -5.74
C ALA A 276 20.29 -9.11 -5.52
N CYS A 277 21.07 -8.96 -4.44
CA CYS A 277 21.79 -7.75 -4.08
C CYS A 277 23.32 -7.87 -4.31
N ASP A 278 23.78 -8.93 -4.96
CA ASP A 278 25.19 -9.23 -5.21
C ASP A 278 25.85 -8.19 -6.14
N GLU A 279 27.18 -8.06 -6.04
CA GLU A 279 27.96 -7.18 -6.91
C GLU A 279 28.10 -7.76 -8.33
N ASP A 280 28.12 -9.08 -8.45
CA ASP A 280 28.05 -9.79 -9.73
C ASP A 280 26.66 -9.62 -10.35
N GLN A 281 26.62 -8.96 -11.51
CA GLN A 281 25.36 -8.59 -12.16
C GLN A 281 24.59 -9.80 -12.69
N ASP A 282 25.28 -10.87 -13.08
CA ASP A 282 24.63 -12.07 -13.62
C ASP A 282 23.97 -12.86 -12.49
N VAL A 283 24.65 -12.95 -11.34
CA VAL A 283 24.09 -13.52 -10.09
C VAL A 283 22.89 -12.70 -9.64
N ALA A 284 23.05 -11.38 -9.52
CA ALA A 284 21.99 -10.48 -9.08
C ALA A 284 20.77 -10.51 -10.00
N CYS A 285 20.96 -10.46 -11.32
CA CYS A 285 19.86 -10.52 -12.28
C CYS A 285 19.12 -11.87 -12.24
N SER A 286 19.85 -12.97 -12.13
CA SER A 286 19.25 -14.31 -12.03
C SER A 286 18.43 -14.47 -10.76
N ALA A 287 18.95 -14.00 -9.63
CA ALA A 287 18.23 -14.03 -8.36
C ALA A 287 17.03 -13.08 -8.35
N LEU A 288 17.15 -11.86 -8.90
CA LEU A 288 16.02 -10.93 -9.08
C LEU A 288 14.92 -11.52 -9.96
N ALA A 289 15.27 -12.35 -10.94
CA ALA A 289 14.28 -13.05 -11.76
C ALA A 289 13.45 -14.04 -10.94
N LEU A 290 14.09 -14.79 -10.04
CA LEU A 290 13.41 -15.69 -9.12
C LEU A 290 12.50 -14.91 -8.16
N VAL A 291 13.01 -13.81 -7.59
CA VAL A 291 12.22 -12.93 -6.70
C VAL A 291 11.00 -12.37 -7.44
N ALA A 292 11.19 -11.79 -8.63
CA ALA A 292 10.10 -11.24 -9.43
C ALA A 292 9.06 -12.30 -9.80
N ARG A 293 9.50 -13.51 -10.15
CA ARG A 293 8.60 -14.63 -10.45
C ARG A 293 7.74 -15.00 -9.23
N THR A 294 8.34 -15.14 -8.05
CA THR A 294 7.59 -15.44 -6.83
C THR A 294 6.53 -14.37 -6.51
N ILE A 295 6.85 -13.09 -6.76
CA ILE A 295 5.89 -11.99 -6.60
C ILE A 295 4.75 -12.11 -7.62
N ASP A 296 5.07 -12.36 -8.89
CA ASP A 296 4.05 -12.52 -9.93
C ASP A 296 3.13 -13.72 -9.66
N GLU A 297 3.68 -14.86 -9.22
CA GLU A 297 2.91 -16.03 -8.83
C GLU A 297 1.93 -15.70 -7.68
N ALA A 298 2.39 -14.97 -6.66
CA ALA A 298 1.53 -14.52 -5.57
C ALA A 298 0.41 -13.59 -6.08
N VAL A 299 0.72 -12.64 -6.95
CA VAL A 299 -0.26 -11.73 -7.55
C VAL A 299 -1.27 -12.46 -8.44
N LEU A 300 -0.81 -13.43 -9.24
CA LEU A 300 -1.65 -14.24 -10.14
C LEU A 300 -2.49 -15.28 -9.40
N SER A 301 -2.10 -15.67 -8.19
CA SER A 301 -2.89 -16.56 -7.34
C SER A 301 -4.24 -15.96 -6.93
N VAL A 302 -4.40 -14.64 -7.02
CA VAL A 302 -5.65 -13.95 -6.71
C VAL A 302 -6.65 -14.18 -7.85
N ASN A 303 -7.59 -15.08 -7.61
CA ASN A 303 -8.67 -15.50 -8.52
C ASN A 303 -9.99 -15.70 -7.74
N ASP A 304 -11.02 -16.26 -8.39
CA ASP A 304 -12.32 -16.56 -7.78
C ASP A 304 -12.18 -17.41 -6.49
N ASP A 305 -11.40 -18.49 -6.52
CA ASP A 305 -11.21 -19.39 -5.37
C ASP A 305 -10.48 -18.70 -4.23
N PHE A 306 -9.48 -17.87 -4.54
CA PHE A 306 -8.77 -17.07 -3.56
C PHE A 306 -9.76 -16.19 -2.80
N VAL A 307 -10.55 -15.39 -3.51
CA VAL A 307 -11.52 -14.46 -2.91
C VAL A 307 -12.61 -15.21 -2.14
N ALA A 308 -13.13 -16.31 -2.71
CA ALA A 308 -14.18 -17.11 -2.08
C ALA A 308 -13.71 -17.71 -0.74
N LEU A 309 -12.48 -18.25 -0.68
CA LEU A 309 -11.92 -18.82 0.54
C LEU A 309 -11.78 -17.78 1.66
N ARG A 310 -11.27 -16.58 1.36
CA ARG A 310 -11.14 -15.50 2.36
C ARG A 310 -12.51 -14.98 2.79
N THR A 311 -13.45 -14.90 1.85
CA THR A 311 -14.84 -14.52 2.17
C THR A 311 -15.47 -15.53 3.11
N ALA A 312 -15.24 -16.84 2.89
CA ALA A 312 -15.69 -17.89 3.81
C ALA A 312 -15.06 -17.75 5.19
N LEU A 313 -13.75 -17.47 5.27
CA LEU A 313 -13.05 -17.21 6.53
C LEU A 313 -13.71 -16.06 7.33
N PHE A 314 -13.92 -14.90 6.71
CA PHE A 314 -14.56 -13.76 7.40
C PHE A 314 -16.00 -14.06 7.82
N ARG A 315 -16.75 -14.82 7.02
CA ARG A 315 -18.14 -15.22 7.36
C ARG A 315 -18.22 -16.25 8.47
N ALA A 316 -17.21 -17.12 8.61
CA ALA A 316 -17.14 -18.12 9.66
C ALA A 316 -16.73 -17.52 11.02
N SER A 317 -16.12 -16.33 11.02
CA SER A 317 -15.77 -15.64 12.27
C SER A 317 -17.01 -15.07 12.97
N PRO A 318 -17.18 -15.29 14.28
CA PRO A 318 -18.25 -14.63 15.05
C PRO A 318 -18.09 -13.10 15.07
N ASP A 319 -16.86 -12.62 14.95
CA ASP A 319 -16.53 -11.21 14.79
C ASP A 319 -15.35 -11.08 13.81
N PRO A 320 -15.57 -10.59 12.57
CA PRO A 320 -14.50 -10.40 11.58
C PRO A 320 -13.38 -9.48 12.04
N ARG A 321 -13.62 -8.61 13.04
CA ARG A 321 -12.58 -7.75 13.63
C ARG A 321 -11.54 -8.54 14.42
N LEU A 322 -11.82 -9.79 14.79
CA LEU A 322 -10.86 -10.66 15.46
C LEU A 322 -9.89 -11.34 14.49
N ILE A 323 -10.08 -11.19 13.19
CA ILE A 323 -9.12 -11.64 12.19
C ILE A 323 -8.17 -10.49 11.90
N GLY A 324 -6.86 -10.71 11.92
CA GLY A 324 -5.84 -9.73 11.55
C GLY A 324 -4.80 -10.33 10.62
N LEU A 325 -3.78 -9.55 10.28
CA LEU A 325 -2.71 -9.98 9.37
C LEU A 325 -1.58 -10.66 10.13
N ASP A 326 -1.19 -11.87 9.71
CA ASP A 326 -0.10 -12.65 10.33
C ASP A 326 1.30 -12.18 9.87
N PHE A 327 1.52 -10.87 9.96
CA PHE A 327 2.76 -10.19 9.59
C PHE A 327 3.24 -9.33 10.76
N ASP A 328 4.54 -9.35 11.01
CA ASP A 328 5.21 -8.46 11.96
C ASP A 328 6.13 -7.52 11.19
N LEU A 329 5.68 -6.29 10.93
CA LEU A 329 6.47 -5.32 10.19
C LEU A 329 7.75 -4.86 10.91
N SER A 330 7.96 -5.25 12.16
CA SER A 330 9.23 -5.05 12.87
C SER A 330 10.26 -6.13 12.52
N ASP A 331 9.80 -7.31 12.12
CA ASP A 331 10.66 -8.43 11.73
C ASP A 331 11.33 -8.15 10.37
N PRO A 332 12.67 -8.21 10.26
CA PRO A 332 13.38 -7.99 8.99
C PRO A 332 12.94 -8.92 7.86
N ARG A 333 12.29 -10.04 8.19
CA ARG A 333 11.82 -11.05 7.22
C ARG A 333 10.47 -10.74 6.61
N ASP A 334 9.67 -9.88 7.24
CA ASP A 334 8.35 -9.49 6.75
C ASP A 334 8.41 -8.10 6.13
N PHE A 335 7.94 -7.97 4.88
CA PHE A 335 7.85 -6.69 4.19
C PHE A 335 6.47 -6.53 3.54
N TYR A 336 5.90 -5.32 3.64
CA TYR A 336 4.64 -4.97 2.97
C TYR A 336 4.90 -4.02 1.81
N PHE A 337 4.37 -4.31 0.62
CA PHE A 337 4.56 -3.47 -0.55
C PHE A 337 3.26 -3.19 -1.29
N ASN A 338 3.02 -1.92 -1.60
CA ASN A 338 1.79 -1.46 -2.25
C ASN A 338 2.11 -0.44 -3.35
N THR A 339 1.13 -0.14 -4.21
CA THR A 339 1.22 0.88 -5.23
C THR A 339 0.00 1.80 -5.23
N TRP A 340 0.26 3.10 -5.18
CA TRP A 340 -0.71 4.17 -5.40
C TRP A 340 -0.41 4.92 -6.70
N GLN A 341 0.31 4.30 -7.66
CA GLN A 341 0.83 5.00 -8.85
C GLN A 341 -0.21 5.83 -9.62
N HIS A 342 -1.46 5.37 -9.68
CA HIS A 342 -2.56 6.04 -10.39
C HIS A 342 -3.44 6.94 -9.50
N PHE A 343 -3.16 6.98 -8.21
CA PHE A 343 -4.03 7.59 -7.22
C PHE A 343 -3.94 9.12 -7.24
N GLY A 344 -5.03 9.78 -7.66
CA GLY A 344 -5.19 11.23 -7.55
C GLY A 344 -4.40 12.09 -8.55
N THR A 345 -3.55 11.49 -9.38
CA THR A 345 -2.65 12.20 -10.32
C THR A 345 -3.34 12.70 -11.58
N GLN A 346 -4.45 12.07 -11.96
CA GLN A 346 -5.28 12.43 -13.11
C GLN A 346 -6.48 13.28 -12.69
N THR A 347 -6.22 14.34 -11.92
CA THR A 347 -7.26 15.27 -11.47
C THR A 347 -6.95 16.69 -11.89
N SER A 348 -8.02 17.44 -12.19
CA SER A 348 -7.97 18.85 -12.53
C SER A 348 -9.07 19.57 -11.76
N TRP A 349 -8.66 20.46 -10.85
CA TRP A 349 -9.51 21.05 -9.83
C TRP A 349 -9.95 22.47 -10.19
N GLY A 350 -11.19 22.85 -9.89
CA GLY A 350 -11.74 24.20 -10.10
C GLY A 350 -11.67 25.11 -8.87
N LEU A 351 -10.58 25.07 -8.12
CA LEU A 351 -10.50 25.77 -6.83
C LEU A 351 -10.33 27.29 -7.01
N PRO A 352 -11.13 28.13 -6.33
CA PRO A 352 -11.05 29.59 -6.44
C PRO A 352 -9.73 30.13 -5.86
N GLY A 353 -9.21 31.20 -6.44
CA GLY A 353 -8.01 31.91 -5.93
C GLY A 353 -6.66 31.36 -6.40
N LEU A 354 -6.64 30.27 -7.16
CA LEU A 354 -5.42 29.75 -7.78
C LEU A 354 -5.16 30.41 -9.16
N VAL A 355 -3.89 30.66 -9.49
CA VAL A 355 -3.51 31.58 -10.59
C VAL A 355 -3.15 30.87 -11.91
N LYS A 356 -2.70 29.61 -11.88
CA LYS A 356 -2.29 28.82 -13.07
C LYS A 356 -3.27 27.73 -13.49
N LYS A 357 -4.15 28.01 -14.46
CA LYS A 357 -5.05 27.00 -15.02
C LYS A 357 -4.34 26.12 -16.05
N ASP A 358 -4.68 24.83 -16.07
CA ASP A 358 -4.36 23.90 -17.14
C ASP A 358 -5.26 24.12 -18.36
N ALA A 359 -5.06 23.32 -19.41
CA ALA A 359 -5.82 23.41 -20.65
C ALA A 359 -7.33 23.19 -20.47
N ASP A 360 -7.73 22.46 -19.42
CA ASP A 360 -9.13 22.14 -19.08
C ASP A 360 -9.73 23.16 -18.10
N GLY A 361 -9.01 24.25 -17.81
CA GLY A 361 -9.48 25.35 -16.97
C GLY A 361 -9.37 25.10 -15.46
N GLY A 362 -8.74 24.00 -15.03
CA GLY A 362 -8.53 23.62 -13.63
C GLY A 362 -7.07 23.61 -13.21
N PHE A 363 -6.76 23.05 -12.04
CA PHE A 363 -5.43 22.95 -11.46
C PHE A 363 -5.10 21.50 -11.21
N ALA A 364 -4.04 20.99 -11.82
CA ALA A 364 -3.52 19.68 -11.46
C ALA A 364 -2.62 19.80 -10.22
N PRO A 365 -2.61 18.79 -9.33
CA PRO A 365 -1.68 18.79 -8.20
C PRO A 365 -0.23 18.72 -8.69
N ASP A 366 0.65 19.50 -8.07
CA ASP A 366 2.10 19.43 -8.31
C ASP A 366 2.70 18.12 -7.76
N ALA A 367 2.12 17.58 -6.68
CA ALA A 367 2.46 16.27 -6.11
C ALA A 367 1.27 15.68 -5.34
N VAL A 368 1.22 14.36 -5.23
CA VAL A 368 0.32 13.62 -4.34
C VAL A 368 1.18 12.82 -3.38
N ARG A 369 0.93 12.97 -2.07
CA ARG A 369 1.74 12.38 -1.00
C ARG A 369 0.85 11.73 0.05
N ARG A 370 1.38 10.71 0.70
CA ARG A 370 0.72 10.07 1.84
C ARG A 370 0.92 10.95 3.08
N ALA A 371 -0.18 11.43 3.65
CA ALA A 371 -0.19 12.12 4.93
C ALA A 371 -0.48 11.13 6.07
N GLN A 372 0.22 11.24 7.20
CA GLN A 372 0.07 10.35 8.36
C GLN A 372 0.64 10.98 9.63
N ALA A 373 0.23 10.50 10.80
CA ALA A 373 0.77 10.96 12.08
C ALA A 373 2.25 10.58 12.29
N GLY A 374 2.64 9.40 11.81
CA GLY A 374 3.99 8.85 11.98
C GLY A 374 4.36 7.86 10.89
N PHE A 375 5.65 7.54 10.80
CA PHE A 375 6.13 6.49 9.91
C PHE A 375 5.89 5.09 10.50
N SER A 376 5.40 4.19 9.65
CA SER A 376 5.41 2.75 9.90
C SER A 376 6.83 2.18 9.77
N ASN A 377 7.01 0.91 10.14
CA ASN A 377 8.22 0.14 9.81
C ASN A 377 7.89 -0.87 8.70
N GLY A 378 8.92 -1.41 8.02
CA GLY A 378 8.80 -2.58 7.16
C GLY A 378 7.84 -2.43 5.97
N ALA A 379 7.69 -1.24 5.40
CA ALA A 379 6.76 -1.02 4.29
C ALA A 379 7.36 -0.19 3.14
N GLY A 380 6.90 -0.49 1.93
CA GLY A 380 7.18 0.29 0.73
C GLY A 380 5.90 0.63 -0.05
N LEU A 381 5.89 1.81 -0.67
CA LEU A 381 4.76 2.32 -1.42
C LEU A 381 5.25 3.01 -2.69
N VAL A 382 4.84 2.51 -3.85
CA VAL A 382 5.00 3.24 -5.11
C VAL A 382 4.07 4.45 -5.07
N LEU A 383 4.64 5.65 -5.09
CA LEU A 383 3.90 6.90 -4.97
C LEU A 383 3.22 7.28 -6.29
N PRO A 384 2.14 8.07 -6.22
CA PRO A 384 1.49 8.61 -7.41
C PRO A 384 2.39 9.60 -8.14
N THR A 385 2.49 9.46 -9.45
CA THR A 385 3.22 10.36 -10.34
C THR A 385 2.37 10.72 -11.56
N ARG A 386 2.59 11.91 -12.11
CA ARG A 386 2.08 12.29 -13.45
C ARG A 386 3.04 11.92 -14.56
N ASP A 387 4.31 11.73 -14.23
CA ASP A 387 5.35 11.33 -15.17
C ASP A 387 5.45 9.80 -15.18
N ASN A 388 5.05 9.19 -16.30
CA ASN A 388 5.08 7.74 -16.49
C ASN A 388 6.51 7.16 -16.53
N ASN A 389 7.54 8.01 -16.58
CA ASN A 389 8.94 7.62 -16.57
C ASN A 389 9.61 7.92 -15.22
N LYS A 390 8.88 8.44 -14.23
CA LYS A 390 9.40 8.69 -12.88
C LYS A 390 8.79 7.69 -11.90
N PHE A 391 9.61 6.87 -11.26
CA PHE A 391 9.13 5.93 -10.25
C PHE A 391 9.61 6.34 -8.87
N GLU A 392 8.71 6.91 -8.07
CA GLU A 392 8.96 7.27 -6.68
C GLU A 392 8.50 6.13 -5.76
N VAL A 393 9.39 5.63 -4.91
CA VAL A 393 9.07 4.62 -3.90
C VAL A 393 9.32 5.22 -2.52
N LEU A 394 8.25 5.40 -1.74
CA LEU A 394 8.34 5.70 -0.32
C LEU A 394 8.67 4.42 0.43
N ILE A 395 9.80 4.39 1.13
CA ILE A 395 10.20 3.28 2.00
C ILE A 395 10.18 3.79 3.45
N THR A 396 9.57 3.03 4.36
CA THR A 396 9.50 3.36 5.79
C THR A 396 10.16 2.26 6.62
N LEU A 397 11.17 2.61 7.40
CA LEU A 397 12.01 1.69 8.18
C LEU A 397 12.38 2.29 9.53
N ASP A 398 12.98 1.50 10.42
CA ASP A 398 13.76 2.05 11.51
C ASP A 398 14.96 2.87 10.99
N VAL A 399 15.38 3.89 11.75
CA VAL A 399 16.43 4.83 11.35
C VAL A 399 17.73 4.12 10.97
N ASP A 400 18.13 3.10 11.72
CA ASP A 400 19.39 2.40 11.50
C ASP A 400 19.34 1.58 10.19
N SER A 401 18.28 0.82 9.95
CA SER A 401 18.10 0.08 8.69
C SER A 401 17.95 1.02 7.48
N MET A 402 17.31 2.18 7.65
CA MET A 402 17.24 3.19 6.59
C MET A 402 18.63 3.72 6.23
N GLU A 403 19.49 3.95 7.22
CA GLU A 403 20.86 4.42 6.97
C GLU A 403 21.69 3.35 6.25
N VAL A 404 21.56 2.08 6.65
CA VAL A 404 22.18 0.96 5.93
C VAL A 404 21.71 0.91 4.47
N LEU A 405 20.40 1.06 4.21
CA LEU A 405 19.87 1.07 2.85
C LEU A 405 20.43 2.23 2.03
N ARG A 406 20.45 3.45 2.58
CA ARG A 406 20.93 4.66 1.90
C ARG A 406 22.42 4.59 1.55
N THR A 407 23.20 3.90 2.36
CA THR A 407 24.65 3.79 2.17
C THR A 407 25.07 2.51 1.45
N ASP A 408 24.13 1.63 1.08
CA ASP A 408 24.40 0.40 0.32
C ASP A 408 24.68 0.69 -1.17
N PRO A 409 25.91 0.44 -1.66
CA PRO A 409 26.25 0.69 -3.05
C PRO A 409 25.39 -0.09 -4.05
N SER A 410 24.91 -1.29 -3.67
CA SER A 410 24.07 -2.08 -4.58
C SER A 410 22.66 -1.52 -4.70
N TRP A 411 22.15 -0.81 -3.68
CA TRP A 411 20.90 -0.05 -3.76
C TRP A 411 21.09 1.26 -4.53
N GLU A 412 22.16 2.01 -4.26
CA GLU A 412 22.46 3.29 -4.92
C GLU A 412 22.51 3.16 -6.45
N ARG A 413 22.92 1.98 -6.96
CA ARG A 413 22.87 1.66 -8.38
C ARG A 413 21.49 1.91 -8.98
N TRP A 414 20.41 1.57 -8.28
CA TRP A 414 19.03 1.69 -8.76
C TRP A 414 18.44 3.09 -8.55
N VAL A 415 18.99 3.87 -7.62
CA VAL A 415 18.45 5.16 -7.20
C VAL A 415 19.06 6.30 -8.03
N GLU A 416 18.20 7.16 -8.57
CA GLU A 416 18.57 8.42 -9.22
C GLU A 416 18.65 9.58 -8.22
N GLN A 417 17.67 9.65 -7.32
CA GLN A 417 17.54 10.72 -6.34
C GLN A 417 16.89 10.18 -5.06
N THR A 418 17.28 10.73 -3.92
CA THR A 418 16.67 10.46 -2.62
C THR A 418 16.14 11.75 -2.03
N ASP A 419 14.84 11.78 -1.73
CA ASP A 419 14.19 12.89 -1.01
C ASP A 419 13.95 12.45 0.44
N ILE A 420 14.64 13.12 1.36
CA ILE A 420 14.62 12.85 2.81
C ILE A 420 13.55 13.68 3.50
#